data_AF-A0A1K1NMZ6-F1
#
_entry.id   AF-A0A1K1NMZ6-F1
#
_cell.length_a   1.000
_cell.length_b   1.000
_cell.length_c   1.000
_cell.angle_alpha   90.00
_cell.angle_beta   90.00
_cell.angle_gamma   90.00
#
_symmetry.space_group_name_H-M   'P 1'
#
loop_
_entity.id
_entity.type
_entity.pdbx_description
1 polymer ?
#
loop_
_entity_poly.entity_id
_entity_poly.type
_entity_poly.pdbx_seq_one_letter_code
_entity_poly.pdbx_strand_id
1 'polypeptide(L)'
;MRQTITILLFFIISFSFSQNELRTQIEKIEKNIKLNSMSDFQKLETDLDNDNDLDYIYLYQCAEPKCIEVYLNVNQKLEKVISEFCYNYYLYNEKNKNLVIKQNHCCGESPFTSNRVFNFNLDKTIIKENYVIFNDSYELLEPNSYLSSTYKVKVLNNNYNIRFSPNIRKYNEDESMFTCETNTNIIGKLKKDCYTKVLAEVIKEERIWLFVEIDSNSLNNTQCNNPIDYDFKDQKLRGWISNNFVERIKN
;
A
#
# COMPACT_ATOMS: atom_id res chain seq x y z
N MET A 1 -25.74 50.46 -3.30
CA MET A 1 -24.33 50.87 -3.39
C MET A 1 -23.57 50.76 -2.06
N ARG A 2 -24.03 51.38 -0.95
CA ARG A 2 -23.36 51.23 0.36
C ARG A 2 -23.32 49.78 0.86
N GLN A 3 -24.46 49.07 0.87
CA GLN A 3 -24.52 47.66 1.32
C GLN A 3 -23.65 46.70 0.48
N THR A 4 -23.60 46.89 -0.84
CA THR A 4 -22.75 46.09 -1.74
C THR A 4 -21.26 46.32 -1.49
N ILE A 5 -20.85 47.56 -1.15
CA ILE A 5 -19.45 47.87 -0.80
C ILE A 5 -19.07 47.24 0.55
N THR A 6 -19.99 47.25 1.54
CA THR A 6 -19.74 46.63 2.85
C THR A 6 -19.60 45.12 2.78
N ILE A 7 -20.44 44.45 1.97
CA ILE A 7 -20.34 43.00 1.73
C ILE A 7 -19.02 42.66 1.04
N LEU A 8 -18.63 43.41 0.01
CA LEU A 8 -17.37 43.20 -0.71
C LEU A 8 -16.14 43.35 0.20
N LEU A 9 -16.12 44.36 1.07
CA LEU A 9 -15.05 44.58 2.06
C LEU A 9 -14.99 43.46 3.10
N PHE A 10 -16.14 42.99 3.60
CA PHE A 10 -16.19 41.86 4.52
C PHE A 10 -15.64 40.59 3.89
N PHE A 11 -16.02 40.30 2.63
CA PHE A 11 -15.48 39.17 1.87
C PHE A 11 -13.96 39.26 1.69
N ILE A 12 -13.42 40.41 1.31
CA ILE A 12 -11.96 40.61 1.12
C ILE A 12 -11.21 40.38 2.43
N ILE A 13 -11.69 40.94 3.54
CA ILE A 13 -11.04 40.79 4.86
C ILE A 13 -11.06 39.33 5.30
N SER A 14 -12.20 38.63 5.18
CA SER A 14 -12.29 37.21 5.54
C SER A 14 -11.36 36.32 4.71
N PHE A 15 -11.20 36.62 3.41
CA PHE A 15 -10.31 35.85 2.53
C PHE A 15 -8.83 36.03 2.91
N SER A 16 -8.42 37.25 3.27
CA SER A 16 -7.04 37.52 3.71
C SER A 16 -6.71 36.85 5.06
N PHE A 17 -7.66 36.80 6.00
CA PHE A 17 -7.45 36.11 7.28
C PHE A 17 -7.29 34.59 7.08
N SER A 18 -8.12 33.97 6.24
CA SER A 18 -8.06 32.54 5.94
C SER A 18 -6.73 32.12 5.31
N GLN A 19 -6.25 32.88 4.31
CA GLN A 19 -4.96 32.63 3.66
C GLN A 19 -3.78 32.74 4.64
N ASN A 20 -3.87 33.65 5.61
CA ASN A 20 -2.84 33.81 6.63
C ASN A 20 -2.84 32.66 7.64
N GLU A 21 -4.01 32.09 7.94
CA GLU A 21 -4.15 30.91 8.81
C GLU A 21 -3.55 29.67 8.16
N LEU A 22 -3.87 29.41 6.88
CA LEU A 22 -3.30 28.28 6.12
C LEU A 22 -1.77 28.37 6.05
N ARG A 23 -1.24 29.56 5.74
CA ARG A 23 0.21 29.80 5.73
C ARG A 23 0.85 29.51 7.07
N THR A 24 0.22 29.94 8.17
CA THR A 24 0.72 29.69 9.54
C THR A 24 0.75 28.19 9.85
N GLN A 25 -0.25 27.43 9.39
CA GLN A 25 -0.28 25.97 9.54
C GLN A 25 0.87 25.31 8.77
N ILE A 26 1.10 25.71 7.51
CA ILE A 26 2.21 25.22 6.69
C ILE A 26 3.55 25.49 7.37
N GLU A 27 3.81 26.73 7.79
CA GLU A 27 5.05 27.11 8.47
C GLU A 27 5.28 26.28 9.74
N LYS A 28 4.21 25.97 10.49
CA LYS A 28 4.26 25.12 11.68
C LYS A 28 4.58 23.66 11.34
N ILE A 29 3.96 23.11 10.31
CA ILE A 29 4.22 21.73 9.82
C ILE A 29 5.68 21.63 9.35
N GLU A 30 6.11 22.54 8.49
CA GLU A 30 7.47 22.54 7.93
C GLU A 30 8.54 22.72 9.02
N LYS A 31 8.27 23.55 10.04
CA LYS A 31 9.14 23.68 11.21
C LYS A 31 9.21 22.38 12.01
N ASN A 32 8.09 21.69 12.21
CA ASN A 32 8.07 20.41 12.91
C ASN A 32 8.87 19.35 12.14
N ILE A 33 8.66 19.23 10.83
CA ILE A 33 9.41 18.30 9.98
C ILE A 33 10.91 18.59 10.06
N LYS A 34 11.33 19.85 9.95
CA LYS A 34 12.74 20.24 10.07
C LYS A 34 13.36 19.88 11.42
N LEU A 35 12.61 19.92 12.51
CA LEU A 35 13.09 19.53 13.85
C LEU A 35 13.30 18.02 13.98
N ASN A 36 12.55 17.22 13.22
CA ASN A 36 12.57 15.75 13.30
C ASN A 36 13.27 15.08 12.12
N SER A 37 13.72 15.86 11.14
CA SER A 37 14.39 15.36 9.94
C SER A 37 15.90 15.42 10.10
N MET A 38 16.59 14.40 9.59
CA MET A 38 18.04 14.32 9.46
C MET A 38 18.56 15.11 8.24
N SER A 39 17.67 15.53 7.34
CA SER A 39 17.98 16.29 6.13
C SER A 39 16.88 17.30 5.79
N ASP A 40 17.04 18.04 4.69
CA ASP A 40 15.92 18.80 4.11
C ASP A 40 14.77 17.86 3.68
N PHE A 41 13.58 18.45 3.55
CA PHE A 41 12.38 17.76 3.07
C PHE A 41 12.07 18.11 1.61
N GLN A 42 11.38 17.20 0.93
CA GLN A 42 10.72 17.44 -0.34
C GLN A 42 9.25 17.75 -0.07
N LYS A 43 8.70 18.72 -0.81
CA LYS A 43 7.31 19.13 -0.73
C LYS A 43 6.68 19.03 -2.12
N LEU A 44 5.50 18.46 -2.19
CA LEU A 44 4.64 18.48 -3.37
C LEU A 44 3.31 19.10 -2.99
N GLU A 45 2.93 20.14 -3.72
CA GLU A 45 1.63 20.82 -3.62
C GLU A 45 0.76 20.36 -4.78
N THR A 46 -0.39 19.76 -4.49
CA THR A 46 -1.26 19.20 -5.52
C THR A 46 -2.67 19.00 -4.99
N ASP A 47 -3.68 19.15 -5.84
CA ASP A 47 -5.08 18.85 -5.51
C ASP A 47 -5.30 17.33 -5.53
N LEU A 48 -5.27 16.64 -4.39
CA LEU A 48 -5.30 15.18 -4.32
C LEU A 48 -6.71 14.60 -4.51
N ASP A 49 -7.73 15.31 -4.06
CA ASP A 49 -9.11 14.81 -4.01
C ASP A 49 -10.07 15.49 -5.02
N ASN A 50 -9.54 16.38 -5.85
CA ASN A 50 -10.20 17.14 -6.91
C ASN A 50 -11.25 18.15 -6.41
N ASP A 51 -11.02 18.77 -5.25
CA ASP A 51 -11.90 19.81 -4.72
C ASP A 51 -11.48 21.25 -5.15
N ASN A 52 -10.39 21.37 -5.91
CA ASN A 52 -9.76 22.61 -6.40
C ASN A 52 -9.01 23.43 -5.34
N ASP A 53 -8.61 22.83 -4.24
CA ASP A 53 -7.62 23.43 -3.35
C ASP A 53 -6.30 22.62 -3.29
N LEU A 54 -5.31 23.14 -2.55
CA LEU A 54 -3.97 22.55 -2.53
C LEU A 54 -3.81 21.67 -1.30
N ASP A 55 -3.49 20.41 -1.55
CA ASP A 55 -3.00 19.47 -0.55
C ASP A 55 -1.47 19.38 -0.58
N TYR A 56 -0.92 18.76 0.46
CA TYR A 56 0.51 18.75 0.71
C TYR A 56 1.03 17.35 1.00
N ILE A 57 2.01 16.93 0.22
CA ILE A 57 2.81 15.73 0.48
C ILE A 57 4.22 16.17 0.88
N TYR A 58 4.68 15.70 2.03
CA TYR A 58 6.05 15.89 2.50
C TYR A 58 6.79 14.55 2.54
N LEU A 59 8.00 14.52 1.99
CA LEU A 59 8.92 13.38 2.11
C LEU A 59 10.22 13.87 2.73
N TYR A 60 10.69 13.20 3.79
CA TYR A 60 11.91 13.62 4.49
C TYR A 60 12.63 12.44 5.16
N GLN A 61 13.92 12.62 5.41
CA GLN A 61 14.75 11.61 6.06
C GLN A 61 14.53 11.67 7.58
N CYS A 62 13.67 10.81 8.13
CA CYS A 62 13.45 10.72 9.59
C CYS A 62 14.25 9.58 10.26
N ALA A 63 14.53 8.53 9.50
CA ALA A 63 15.30 7.35 9.86
C ALA A 63 15.73 6.64 8.56
N GLU A 64 16.26 5.42 8.64
CA GLU A 64 16.27 4.49 7.51
C GLU A 64 15.12 3.50 7.74
N PRO A 65 13.96 3.60 7.05
CA PRO A 65 13.66 4.37 5.82
C PRO A 65 13.11 5.81 6.06
N LYS A 66 12.82 6.54 4.96
CA LYS A 66 12.25 7.91 4.98
C LYS A 66 10.84 7.94 5.60
N CYS A 67 10.37 9.14 5.95
CA CYS A 67 8.99 9.39 6.35
C CYS A 67 8.24 10.13 5.24
N ILE A 68 6.95 9.80 5.12
CA ILE A 68 5.98 10.53 4.30
C ILE A 68 4.82 11.00 5.18
N GLU A 69 4.48 12.27 5.03
CA GLU A 69 3.28 12.86 5.63
C GLU A 69 2.41 13.49 4.54
N VAL A 70 1.10 13.25 4.61
CA VAL A 70 0.13 13.82 3.68
C VAL A 70 -0.92 14.58 4.47
N TYR A 71 -1.18 15.81 4.02
CA TYR A 71 -2.15 16.72 4.61
C TYR A 71 -3.18 17.09 3.56
N LEU A 72 -4.46 16.83 3.85
CA LEU A 72 -5.58 17.35 3.06
C LEU A 72 -6.02 18.71 3.60
N ASN A 73 -6.38 19.61 2.71
CA ASN A 73 -6.91 20.91 3.11
C ASN A 73 -8.44 20.87 3.21
N VAL A 74 -8.93 20.58 4.41
CA VAL A 74 -10.36 20.46 4.68
C VAL A 74 -10.89 21.80 5.14
N ASN A 75 -11.50 22.57 4.23
CA ASN A 75 -12.06 23.90 4.53
C ASN A 75 -11.03 24.84 5.21
N GLN A 76 -9.84 25.01 4.59
CA GLN A 76 -8.76 25.90 5.07
C GLN A 76 -8.02 25.40 6.31
N LYS A 77 -8.22 24.12 6.67
CA LYS A 77 -7.56 23.46 7.78
C LYS A 77 -6.82 22.23 7.28
N LEU A 78 -5.50 22.20 7.50
CA LEU A 78 -4.66 21.08 7.09
C LEU A 78 -4.83 19.91 8.05
N GLU A 79 -5.42 18.82 7.57
CA GLU A 79 -5.61 17.57 8.31
C GLU A 79 -4.58 16.54 7.86
N LYS A 80 -3.74 16.07 8.79
CA LYS A 80 -2.79 14.99 8.51
C LYS A 80 -3.55 13.68 8.34
N VAL A 81 -3.58 13.15 7.13
CA VAL A 81 -4.29 11.92 6.79
C VAL A 81 -3.38 10.71 6.63
N ILE A 82 -2.08 10.92 6.39
CA ILE A 82 -1.06 9.86 6.29
C ILE A 82 0.19 10.31 7.04
N SER A 83 0.79 9.40 7.80
CA SER A 83 2.05 9.60 8.54
C SER A 83 2.71 8.24 8.68
N GLU A 84 3.57 7.89 7.73
CA GLU A 84 4.08 6.53 7.56
C GLU A 84 5.57 6.54 7.20
N PHE A 85 6.24 5.43 7.49
CA PHE A 85 7.56 5.14 6.92
C PHE A 85 7.39 4.72 5.46
N CYS A 86 8.36 5.08 4.62
CA CYS A 86 8.37 4.67 3.23
C CYS A 86 9.78 4.63 2.67
N TYR A 87 10.04 3.63 1.82
CA TYR A 87 11.23 3.62 0.99
C TYR A 87 11.03 4.54 -0.21
N ASN A 88 9.90 4.38 -0.91
CA ASN A 88 9.50 5.17 -2.07
C ASN A 88 7.99 5.44 -2.06
N TYR A 89 7.57 6.47 -2.79
CA TYR A 89 6.17 6.72 -3.11
C TYR A 89 5.99 7.04 -4.59
N TYR A 90 4.79 6.81 -5.10
CA TYR A 90 4.39 7.14 -6.47
C TYR A 90 3.01 7.79 -6.44
N LEU A 91 2.86 8.91 -7.14
CA LEU A 91 1.58 9.56 -7.33
C LEU A 91 1.11 9.33 -8.77
N TYR A 92 0.09 8.50 -8.96
CA TYR A 92 -0.50 8.25 -10.27
C TYR A 92 -1.63 9.23 -10.53
N ASN A 93 -1.47 10.01 -11.60
CA ASN A 93 -2.39 11.07 -11.99
C ASN A 93 -3.44 10.57 -12.99
N GLU A 94 -4.28 9.64 -12.55
CA GLU A 94 -5.51 9.27 -13.26
C GLU A 94 -6.65 10.22 -12.88
N LYS A 95 -7.86 10.02 -13.43
CA LYS A 95 -9.06 10.81 -13.08
C LYS A 95 -9.28 10.91 -11.55
N ASN A 96 -8.82 9.90 -10.82
CA ASN A 96 -8.69 9.93 -9.37
C ASN A 96 -7.21 9.69 -9.03
N LYS A 97 -6.59 10.59 -8.27
CA LYS A 97 -5.19 10.40 -7.86
C LYS A 97 -5.07 9.22 -6.90
N ASN A 98 -4.11 8.35 -7.19
CA ASN A 98 -3.72 7.26 -6.31
C ASN A 98 -2.30 7.50 -5.80
N LEU A 99 -2.14 7.57 -4.49
CA LEU A 99 -0.84 7.59 -3.85
C LEU A 99 -0.47 6.16 -3.45
N VAL A 100 0.63 5.67 -4.01
CA VAL A 100 1.20 4.37 -3.68
C VAL A 100 2.41 4.57 -2.79
N ILE A 101 2.38 4.00 -1.60
CA ILE A 101 3.49 3.99 -0.65
C ILE A 101 4.08 2.59 -0.63
N LYS A 102 5.39 2.50 -0.84
CA LYS A 102 6.15 1.25 -0.73
C LYS A 102 7.13 1.33 0.42
N GLN A 103 7.09 0.31 1.27
CA GLN A 103 8.03 0.13 2.37
C GLN A 103 8.69 -1.24 2.19
N ASN A 104 10.00 -1.23 2.02
CA ASN A 104 10.81 -2.45 2.03
C ASN A 104 11.25 -2.67 3.47
N HIS A 105 11.32 -3.93 3.91
CA HIS A 105 11.97 -4.24 5.18
C HIS A 105 13.48 -3.99 5.06
N CYS A 106 14.07 -3.36 6.07
CA CYS A 106 15.50 -2.99 6.05
C CYS A 106 16.42 -4.21 6.29
N CYS A 107 17.71 -4.02 5.97
CA CYS A 107 18.82 -4.84 6.46
C CYS A 107 18.79 -6.35 6.13
N GLY A 108 18.07 -6.77 5.09
CA GLY A 108 17.97 -8.19 4.74
C GLY A 108 17.16 -9.02 5.74
N GLU A 109 16.35 -8.36 6.57
CA GLU A 109 15.53 -9.03 7.60
C GLU A 109 14.33 -9.75 6.99
N SER A 110 13.84 -9.27 5.83
CA SER A 110 12.67 -9.85 5.18
C SER A 110 12.66 -9.54 3.67
N PRO A 111 12.39 -10.52 2.81
CA PRO A 111 12.36 -10.37 1.34
C PRO A 111 11.03 -9.77 0.87
N PHE A 112 10.34 -9.01 1.72
CA PHE A 112 8.99 -8.55 1.45
C PHE A 112 8.93 -7.04 1.28
N THR A 113 7.95 -6.59 0.50
CA THR A 113 7.61 -5.20 0.32
C THR A 113 6.16 -4.98 0.67
N SER A 114 5.96 -4.09 1.63
CA SER A 114 4.67 -3.55 2.00
C SER A 114 4.24 -2.50 0.98
N ASN A 115 3.03 -2.65 0.46
CA ASN A 115 2.40 -1.77 -0.51
C ASN A 115 1.08 -1.26 0.04
N ARG A 116 0.90 0.06 0.04
CA ARG A 116 -0.36 0.71 0.37
C ARG A 116 -0.78 1.67 -0.72
N VAL A 117 -2.02 1.53 -1.18
CA VAL A 117 -2.61 2.37 -2.20
C VAL A 117 -3.71 3.19 -1.56
N PHE A 118 -3.54 4.50 -1.58
CA PHE A 118 -4.49 5.48 -1.07
C PHE A 118 -5.16 6.19 -2.22
N ASN A 119 -6.45 6.42 -2.07
CA ASN A 119 -7.22 7.30 -2.93
C ASN A 119 -7.86 8.37 -2.06
N PHE A 120 -7.95 9.58 -2.60
CA PHE A 120 -8.54 10.74 -1.93
C PHE A 120 -9.83 11.13 -2.64
N ASN A 121 -10.87 11.43 -1.86
CA ASN A 121 -12.17 11.82 -2.39
C ASN A 121 -12.96 12.58 -1.32
N LEU A 122 -13.28 13.85 -1.59
CA LEU A 122 -14.11 14.70 -0.72
C LEU A 122 -13.57 14.75 0.71
N ASP A 123 -12.37 15.27 0.89
CA ASP A 123 -11.66 15.43 2.17
C ASP A 123 -11.34 14.12 2.89
N LYS A 124 -11.48 12.97 2.22
CA LYS A 124 -11.33 11.65 2.82
C LYS A 124 -10.29 10.83 2.11
N THR A 125 -9.47 10.17 2.92
CA THR A 125 -8.51 9.16 2.49
C THR A 125 -9.12 7.77 2.60
N ILE A 126 -9.06 7.02 1.51
CA ILE A 126 -9.54 5.64 1.40
C ILE A 126 -8.36 4.75 1.04
N ILE A 127 -8.12 3.71 1.85
CA ILE A 127 -7.15 2.67 1.52
C ILE A 127 -7.80 1.73 0.51
N LYS A 128 -7.31 1.74 -0.73
CA LYS A 128 -7.75 0.84 -1.81
C LYS A 128 -7.09 -0.51 -1.71
N GLU A 129 -5.80 -0.53 -1.41
CA GLU A 129 -5.01 -1.75 -1.27
C GLU A 129 -4.05 -1.63 -0.09
N ASN A 130 -3.86 -2.74 0.62
CA ASN A 130 -2.93 -2.85 1.74
C ASN A 130 -2.42 -4.29 1.78
N TYR A 131 -1.25 -4.51 1.17
CA TYR A 131 -0.71 -5.84 1.03
C TYR A 131 0.81 -5.90 1.16
N VAL A 132 1.31 -7.09 1.41
CA VAL A 132 2.72 -7.43 1.39
C VAL A 132 2.97 -8.47 0.29
N ILE A 133 4.07 -8.33 -0.43
CA ILE A 133 4.48 -9.23 -1.50
C ILE A 133 5.98 -9.46 -1.47
N PHE A 134 6.44 -10.61 -1.94
CA PHE A 134 7.85 -10.93 -2.07
C PHE A 134 8.54 -9.96 -3.05
N ASN A 135 9.72 -9.44 -2.72
CA ASN A 135 10.36 -8.26 -3.30
C ASN A 135 11.58 -8.54 -4.19
N ASP A 136 11.99 -9.80 -4.34
CA ASP A 136 13.25 -10.09 -5.04
C ASP A 136 13.10 -10.17 -6.57
N SER A 137 14.23 -10.12 -7.29
CA SER A 137 14.36 -10.15 -8.75
C SER A 137 13.88 -11.44 -9.44
N TYR A 138 12.93 -12.16 -8.86
CA TYR A 138 12.39 -13.41 -9.39
C TYR A 138 11.38 -13.19 -10.51
N GLU A 139 11.25 -14.23 -11.33
CA GLU A 139 10.28 -14.25 -12.42
C GLU A 139 8.82 -14.22 -11.89
N LEU A 140 8.04 -13.26 -12.40
CA LEU A 140 6.59 -13.20 -12.28
C LEU A 140 6.07 -13.23 -10.82
N LEU A 141 6.57 -12.31 -9.99
CA LEU A 141 6.06 -12.07 -8.64
C LEU A 141 4.60 -11.60 -8.65
N GLU A 142 4.27 -10.74 -9.60
CA GLU A 142 2.93 -10.19 -9.84
C GLU A 142 2.44 -10.60 -11.23
N PRO A 143 1.12 -10.69 -11.45
CA PRO A 143 0.57 -10.95 -12.78
C PRO A 143 0.76 -9.75 -13.70
N ASN A 144 0.91 -10.01 -15.01
CA ASN A 144 0.93 -8.95 -16.02
C ASN A 144 -0.42 -8.23 -16.17
N SER A 145 -1.50 -8.87 -15.73
CA SER A 145 -2.87 -8.35 -15.82
C SER A 145 -3.74 -8.92 -14.70
N TYR A 146 -4.59 -8.07 -14.13
CA TYR A 146 -5.58 -8.45 -13.12
C TYR A 146 -6.94 -8.77 -13.75
N LEU A 147 -7.74 -9.59 -13.08
CA LEU A 147 -9.12 -9.86 -13.47
C LEU A 147 -9.97 -8.60 -13.33
N SER A 148 -10.89 -8.37 -14.27
CA SER A 148 -11.89 -7.32 -14.18
C SER A 148 -12.89 -7.53 -13.03
N SER A 149 -13.04 -8.78 -12.57
CA SER A 149 -13.88 -9.14 -11.43
C SER A 149 -13.23 -10.25 -10.63
N THR A 150 -12.86 -9.92 -9.40
CA THR A 150 -12.26 -10.87 -8.45
C THR A 150 -13.32 -11.84 -7.92
N TYR A 151 -12.90 -13.04 -7.53
CA TYR A 151 -13.77 -14.03 -6.90
C TYR A 151 -13.08 -14.67 -5.70
N LYS A 152 -13.82 -15.42 -4.89
CA LYS A 152 -13.26 -16.14 -3.74
C LYS A 152 -13.09 -17.62 -4.05
N VAL A 153 -12.01 -18.19 -3.52
CA VAL A 153 -11.82 -19.64 -3.48
C VAL A 153 -11.69 -20.09 -2.04
N LYS A 154 -12.11 -21.33 -1.78
CA LYS A 154 -11.96 -22.02 -0.50
C LYS A 154 -10.85 -23.05 -0.60
N VAL A 155 -9.94 -23.05 0.35
CA VAL A 155 -8.84 -24.01 0.42
C VAL A 155 -9.33 -25.36 0.93
N LEU A 156 -9.05 -26.43 0.18
CA LEU A 156 -9.56 -27.77 0.47
C LEU A 156 -8.65 -28.58 1.41
N ASN A 157 -7.35 -28.27 1.43
CA ASN A 157 -6.34 -29.01 2.18
C ASN A 157 -5.64 -28.13 3.22
N ASN A 158 -5.22 -28.73 4.33
CA ASN A 158 -4.38 -28.03 5.28
C ASN A 158 -2.94 -27.90 4.74
N ASN A 159 -2.21 -26.90 5.22
CA ASN A 159 -0.82 -26.63 4.84
C ASN A 159 -0.65 -26.34 3.34
N TYR A 160 -1.62 -25.66 2.73
CA TYR A 160 -1.61 -25.44 1.29
C TYR A 160 -0.62 -24.34 0.89
N ASN A 161 0.30 -24.65 -0.03
CA ASN A 161 1.46 -23.82 -0.32
C ASN A 161 1.09 -22.53 -1.06
N ILE A 162 1.55 -21.41 -0.51
CA ILE A 162 1.62 -20.10 -1.15
C ILE A 162 3.04 -19.92 -1.68
N ARG A 163 3.19 -19.44 -2.91
CA ARG A 163 4.47 -19.29 -3.58
C ARG A 163 4.70 -17.85 -4.04
N PHE A 164 5.95 -17.41 -4.09
CA PHE A 164 6.26 -16.09 -4.67
C PHE A 164 6.18 -16.08 -6.20
N SER A 165 6.25 -17.23 -6.87
CA SER A 165 6.18 -17.35 -8.34
C SER A 165 5.32 -18.55 -8.75
N PRO A 166 4.61 -18.50 -9.90
CA PRO A 166 3.69 -19.56 -10.33
C PRO A 166 4.43 -20.72 -11.01
N ASN A 167 5.30 -21.40 -10.28
CA ASN A 167 6.01 -22.59 -10.74
C ASN A 167 6.38 -23.50 -9.55
N ILE A 168 6.87 -24.70 -9.85
CA ILE A 168 7.39 -25.65 -8.86
C ILE A 168 8.86 -26.01 -9.11
N ARG A 169 9.61 -25.14 -9.80
CA ARG A 169 11.03 -25.39 -10.09
C ARG A 169 11.84 -25.45 -8.79
N LYS A 170 12.97 -26.14 -8.85
CA LYS A 170 13.95 -26.11 -7.77
C LYS A 170 14.70 -24.78 -7.80
N TYR A 171 14.82 -24.14 -6.65
CA TYR A 171 15.62 -22.94 -6.44
C TYR A 171 16.94 -23.32 -5.75
N ASN A 172 17.98 -22.51 -5.90
CA ASN A 172 19.20 -22.70 -5.12
C ASN A 172 19.00 -22.20 -3.67
N GLU A 173 19.96 -22.43 -2.78
CA GLU A 173 19.84 -22.07 -1.36
C GLU A 173 19.73 -20.57 -1.16
N ASP A 174 20.57 -19.79 -1.85
CA ASP A 174 20.53 -18.32 -1.80
C ASP A 174 19.17 -17.79 -2.26
N GLU A 175 18.62 -18.39 -3.32
CA GLU A 175 17.33 -17.99 -3.90
C GLU A 175 16.13 -18.33 -3.00
N SER A 176 16.30 -19.31 -2.10
CA SER A 176 15.24 -19.84 -1.24
C SER A 176 15.45 -19.53 0.23
N MET A 177 16.43 -18.66 0.55
CA MET A 177 16.84 -18.35 1.92
C MET A 177 15.69 -17.90 2.81
N PHE A 178 14.70 -17.20 2.24
CA PHE A 178 13.54 -16.68 2.95
C PHE A 178 12.24 -17.41 2.58
N THR A 179 12.33 -18.71 2.33
CA THR A 179 11.17 -19.56 2.04
C THR A 179 10.90 -20.51 3.20
N CYS A 180 9.70 -21.09 3.25
CA CYS A 180 9.32 -22.05 4.29
C CYS A 180 10.15 -23.34 4.22
N GLU A 181 10.65 -23.69 3.04
CA GLU A 181 11.33 -24.94 2.73
C GLU A 181 12.48 -24.68 1.77
N THR A 182 13.68 -25.15 2.10
CA THR A 182 14.88 -24.96 1.28
C THR A 182 14.67 -25.44 -0.15
N ASN A 183 15.27 -24.73 -1.10
CA ASN A 183 15.20 -25.01 -2.54
C ASN A 183 13.79 -24.93 -3.15
N THR A 184 12.83 -24.33 -2.45
CA THR A 184 11.49 -24.07 -2.95
C THR A 184 11.24 -22.57 -3.12
N ASN A 185 10.07 -22.20 -3.64
CA ASN A 185 9.56 -20.83 -3.63
C ASN A 185 8.35 -20.65 -2.69
N ILE A 186 8.17 -21.55 -1.72
CA ILE A 186 7.02 -21.55 -0.82
C ILE A 186 7.23 -20.46 0.23
N ILE A 187 6.38 -19.45 0.25
CA ILE A 187 6.50 -18.30 1.16
C ILE A 187 5.50 -18.34 2.32
N GLY A 188 4.50 -19.21 2.24
CA GLY A 188 3.51 -19.39 3.29
C GLY A 188 2.73 -20.67 3.11
N LYS A 189 1.95 -21.03 4.12
CA LYS A 189 1.04 -22.17 4.08
C LYS A 189 -0.34 -21.76 4.58
N LEU A 190 -1.39 -22.14 3.88
CA LEU A 190 -2.78 -21.84 4.20
C LEU A 190 -3.41 -22.93 5.06
N LYS A 191 -4.28 -22.52 5.98
CA LYS A 191 -5.16 -23.42 6.72
C LYS A 191 -6.24 -23.98 5.80
N LYS A 192 -6.73 -25.19 6.10
CA LYS A 192 -7.92 -25.75 5.46
C LYS A 192 -9.14 -24.85 5.73
N ASP A 193 -10.08 -24.83 4.78
CA ASP A 193 -11.37 -24.14 4.86
C ASP A 193 -11.28 -22.61 4.94
N CYS A 194 -10.09 -22.02 4.79
CA CYS A 194 -9.95 -20.58 4.66
C CYS A 194 -10.36 -20.11 3.26
N TYR A 195 -10.75 -18.84 3.17
CA TYR A 195 -11.14 -18.20 1.93
C TYR A 195 -10.06 -17.23 1.50
N THR A 196 -9.72 -17.24 0.22
CA THR A 196 -8.76 -16.30 -0.38
C THR A 196 -9.40 -15.64 -1.60
N LYS A 197 -9.04 -14.38 -1.84
CA LYS A 197 -9.55 -13.60 -2.98
C LYS A 197 -8.60 -13.79 -4.15
N VAL A 198 -9.13 -14.23 -5.29
CA VAL A 198 -8.37 -14.37 -6.54
C VAL A 198 -8.37 -13.04 -7.28
N LEU A 199 -7.19 -12.57 -7.60
CA LEU A 199 -6.92 -11.31 -8.28
C LEU A 199 -6.53 -11.52 -9.75
N ALA A 200 -5.84 -12.62 -10.07
CA ALA A 200 -5.45 -12.97 -11.43
C ALA A 200 -5.32 -14.48 -11.61
N GLU A 201 -5.34 -14.92 -12.88
CA GLU A 201 -5.12 -16.31 -13.28
C GLU A 201 -4.06 -16.37 -14.37
N VAL A 202 -3.14 -17.33 -14.29
CA VAL A 202 -2.13 -17.59 -15.32
C VAL A 202 -2.01 -19.10 -15.54
N ILE A 203 -1.88 -19.51 -16.80
CA ILE A 203 -1.53 -20.90 -17.15
C ILE A 203 -0.03 -20.96 -17.39
N LYS A 204 0.68 -21.77 -16.61
CA LYS A 204 2.12 -22.00 -16.74
C LYS A 204 2.42 -23.47 -16.42
N GLU A 205 3.24 -24.11 -17.25
CA GLU A 205 3.61 -25.53 -17.10
C GLU A 205 2.39 -26.45 -16.94
N GLU A 206 1.36 -26.25 -17.79
CA GLU A 206 0.09 -27.00 -17.80
C GLU A 206 -0.75 -26.90 -16.51
N ARG A 207 -0.39 -25.97 -15.62
CA ARG A 207 -1.12 -25.71 -14.36
C ARG A 207 -1.75 -24.33 -14.41
N ILE A 208 -2.95 -24.23 -13.84
CA ILE A 208 -3.57 -22.93 -13.57
C ILE A 208 -3.07 -22.45 -12.21
N TRP A 209 -2.49 -21.26 -12.22
CA TRP A 209 -2.01 -20.54 -11.07
C TRP A 209 -2.91 -19.35 -10.79
N LEU A 210 -3.26 -19.17 -9.53
CA LEU A 210 -4.12 -18.11 -9.03
C LEU A 210 -3.24 -17.15 -8.23
N PHE A 211 -3.19 -15.89 -8.66
CA PHE A 211 -2.63 -14.82 -7.84
C PHE A 211 -3.70 -14.39 -6.84
N VAL A 212 -3.38 -14.47 -5.55
CA VAL A 212 -4.36 -14.35 -4.48
C VAL A 212 -3.98 -13.31 -3.44
N GLU A 213 -4.99 -12.74 -2.80
CA GLU A 213 -4.90 -11.90 -1.62
C GLU A 213 -5.42 -12.68 -0.41
N ILE A 214 -4.61 -12.74 0.64
CA ILE A 214 -4.75 -13.66 1.76
C ILE A 214 -4.73 -12.87 3.09
N ASP A 215 -5.74 -13.09 3.93
CA ASP A 215 -5.72 -12.64 5.31
C ASP A 215 -4.62 -13.32 6.14
N SER A 216 -3.88 -12.57 6.94
CA SER A 216 -2.83 -13.11 7.82
C SER A 216 -3.36 -14.23 8.74
N ASN A 217 -4.60 -14.13 9.20
CA ASN A 217 -5.26 -15.15 10.02
C ASN A 217 -5.47 -16.50 9.29
N SER A 218 -5.49 -16.50 7.95
CA SER A 218 -5.62 -17.70 7.12
C SER A 218 -4.31 -18.48 6.98
N LEU A 219 -3.18 -17.90 7.40
CA LEU A 219 -1.86 -18.54 7.38
C LEU A 219 -1.67 -19.51 8.54
N ASN A 220 -0.93 -20.58 8.27
CA ASN A 220 -0.45 -21.55 9.25
C ASN A 220 1.01 -21.24 9.64
N ASN A 221 1.18 -20.30 10.56
CA ASN A 221 2.48 -19.81 11.01
C ASN A 221 3.30 -20.85 11.80
N THR A 222 2.73 -22.00 12.16
CA THR A 222 3.47 -23.08 12.82
C THR A 222 4.18 -24.01 11.84
N GLN A 223 3.78 -23.99 10.57
CA GLN A 223 4.29 -24.89 9.52
C GLN A 223 5.18 -24.16 8.51
N CYS A 224 5.34 -22.85 8.68
CA CYS A 224 6.21 -22.00 7.90
C CYS A 224 6.71 -20.86 8.79
N ASN A 225 8.01 -20.84 9.02
CA ASN A 225 8.69 -19.78 9.79
C ASN A 225 9.29 -18.72 8.87
N ASN A 226 8.61 -18.39 7.77
CA ASN A 226 9.05 -17.30 6.91
C ASN A 226 8.78 -15.96 7.65
N PRO A 227 9.76 -15.05 7.77
CA PRO A 227 9.57 -13.74 8.37
C PRO A 227 8.72 -12.82 7.48
N ILE A 228 7.45 -13.16 7.30
CA ILE A 228 6.46 -12.23 6.75
C ILE A 228 6.21 -11.19 7.83
N ASP A 229 6.71 -9.99 7.60
CA ASP A 229 6.45 -8.86 8.46
C ASP A 229 5.31 -8.01 7.89
N TYR A 230 4.45 -7.54 8.79
CA TYR A 230 3.28 -6.76 8.47
C TYR A 230 3.44 -5.39 9.12
N ASP A 231 4.01 -4.45 8.36
CA ASP A 231 4.26 -3.08 8.82
C ASP A 231 2.95 -2.34 9.15
N PHE A 232 1.84 -2.79 8.55
CA PHE A 232 0.56 -2.10 8.60
C PHE A 232 -0.56 -3.00 9.12
N LYS A 233 -1.46 -2.39 9.89
CA LYS A 233 -2.66 -3.06 10.39
C LYS A 233 -3.50 -3.62 9.23
N ASP A 234 -4.01 -4.84 9.41
CA ASP A 234 -4.91 -5.53 8.48
C ASP A 234 -4.33 -5.82 7.08
N GLN A 235 -3.01 -5.69 6.91
CA GLN A 235 -2.30 -5.95 5.67
C GLN A 235 -2.42 -7.42 5.25
N LYS A 236 -2.63 -7.64 3.95
CA LYS A 236 -2.83 -8.98 3.35
C LYS A 236 -1.56 -9.49 2.69
N LEU A 237 -1.33 -10.79 2.70
CA LEU A 237 -0.28 -11.39 1.87
C LEU A 237 -0.79 -11.55 0.44
N ARG A 238 0.01 -11.17 -0.55
CA ARG A 238 -0.19 -11.56 -1.95
C ARG A 238 0.84 -12.59 -2.40
N GLY A 239 0.39 -13.53 -3.22
CA GLY A 239 1.23 -14.59 -3.76
C GLY A 239 0.45 -15.54 -4.65
N TRP A 240 1.10 -16.62 -5.08
CA TRP A 240 0.56 -17.59 -6.01
C TRP A 240 0.16 -18.88 -5.32
N ILE A 241 -0.99 -19.43 -5.70
CA ILE A 241 -1.43 -20.79 -5.37
C ILE A 241 -1.84 -21.51 -6.66
N SER A 242 -1.83 -22.83 -6.65
CA SER A 242 -2.38 -23.61 -7.78
C SER A 242 -3.91 -23.71 -7.65
N ASN A 243 -4.62 -23.96 -8.74
CA ASN A 243 -6.05 -24.24 -8.68
C ASN A 243 -6.39 -25.66 -8.16
N ASN A 244 -5.41 -26.56 -8.01
CA ASN A 244 -5.64 -27.99 -7.76
C ASN A 244 -6.31 -28.31 -6.41
N PHE A 245 -6.15 -27.46 -5.41
CA PHE A 245 -6.62 -27.71 -4.04
C PHE A 245 -7.51 -26.59 -3.51
N VAL A 246 -8.23 -25.94 -4.41
CA VAL A 246 -9.19 -24.89 -4.07
C VAL A 246 -10.49 -25.08 -4.83
N GLU A 247 -11.58 -24.62 -4.22
CA GLU A 247 -12.90 -24.61 -4.83
C GLU A 247 -13.40 -23.18 -4.98
N ARG A 248 -13.85 -22.79 -6.17
CA ARG A 248 -14.47 -21.49 -6.39
C ARG A 248 -15.81 -21.40 -5.68
N ILE A 249 -15.96 -20.38 -4.84
CA ILE A 249 -17.23 -20.10 -4.19
C ILE A 249 -18.13 -19.38 -5.19
N LYS A 250 -19.32 -19.95 -5.42
CA LYS A 250 -20.38 -19.28 -6.17
C LYS A 250 -21.05 -18.30 -5.20
N ASN A 251 -21.10 -17.03 -5.59
CA ASN A 251 -21.91 -16.02 -4.91
C ASN A 251 -23.40 -16.31 -5.14
#